data_AF-A0A0U5JNP1-F1
#
_entry.id   AF-A0A0U5JNP1-F1
#
_cell.length_a   1.000
_cell.length_b   1.000
_cell.length_c   1.000
_cell.angle_alpha   90.00
_cell.angle_beta   90.00
_cell.angle_gamma   90.00
#
_symmetry.space_group_name_H-M   'P 1'
#
loop_
_entity.id
_entity.type
_entity.pdbx_description
1 polymer ?
#
loop_
_entity_poly.entity_id
_entity_poly.type
_entity_poly.pdbx_seq_one_letter_code
_entity_poly.pdbx_strand_id
1 'polypeptide(L)'
;MNNLSREEQIALIYDKWQKMTITSDPMFGLIMQNKEICLELINKALPNIKAKQIIQLDTQKDINIVSAHRVRFDVYVRDNKNNIIVIEMQVNNQNNIPARLRYYQEQVDHELLRPENNYSVLNNYPTYIIMFCNFDYFKQGWARYEFNLTCTRDHNLKFGDNRTVVIFNALAKKFDKNDEPIKNFLALMCNQGDNKNRFIAQIQDEIDKVKQDPERRNGFMKYELNLMDAKMEAREEGMAKAKREDIKKLIDSLYELNIKPEIIKQKVMEKYNLTDDEYDKFLG
;
A
#
# COMPACT_ATOMS: atom_id res chain seq x y z
N MET A 1 22.57 -10.62 13.90
CA MET A 1 21.40 -9.85 14.37
C MET A 1 20.63 -10.77 15.28
N ASN A 2 20.51 -10.43 16.56
CA ASN A 2 20.02 -11.31 17.62
C ASN A 2 18.63 -11.86 17.30
N ASN A 3 18.43 -13.16 17.52
CA ASN A 3 17.10 -13.77 17.53
C ASN A 3 16.36 -13.21 18.74
N LEU A 4 15.51 -12.21 18.50
CA LEU A 4 14.62 -11.65 19.51
C LEU A 4 13.74 -12.77 20.08
N SER A 5 13.56 -12.78 21.40
CA SER A 5 12.62 -13.69 22.06
C SER A 5 11.18 -13.41 21.59
N ARG A 6 10.27 -14.39 21.74
CA ARG A 6 8.87 -14.20 21.32
C ARG A 6 8.19 -13.05 22.08
N GLU A 7 8.55 -12.85 23.34
CA GLU A 7 8.06 -11.74 24.17
C GLU A 7 8.54 -10.39 23.63
N GLU A 8 9.82 -10.28 23.25
CA GLU A 8 10.38 -9.08 22.64
C GLU A 8 9.70 -8.75 21.29
N GLN A 9 9.42 -9.77 20.48
CA GLN A 9 8.68 -9.59 19.22
C GLN A 9 7.27 -9.05 19.46
N ILE A 10 6.53 -9.63 20.42
CA ILE A 10 5.18 -9.16 20.77
C ILE A 10 5.23 -7.72 21.28
N ALA A 11 6.20 -7.38 22.15
CA ALA A 11 6.36 -6.03 22.67
C ALA A 11 6.64 -5.01 21.55
N LEU A 12 7.47 -5.36 20.57
CA LEU A 12 7.75 -4.49 19.40
C LEU A 12 6.51 -4.25 18.53
N ILE A 13 5.72 -5.29 18.28
CA ILE A 13 4.48 -5.16 17.49
C ILE A 13 3.46 -4.31 18.26
N TYR A 14 3.40 -4.46 19.59
CA TYR A 14 2.54 -3.64 20.43
C TYR A 14 2.97 -2.16 20.43
N ASP A 15 4.27 -1.88 20.53
CA ASP A 15 4.81 -0.52 20.40
C ASP A 15 4.50 0.09 19.02
N LYS A 16 4.62 -0.72 17.95
CA LYS A 16 4.20 -0.33 16.59
C LYS A 16 2.71 0.06 16.56
N TRP A 17 1.82 -0.73 17.18
CA TRP A 17 0.40 -0.41 17.29
C TRP A 17 0.15 0.93 17.97
N GLN A 18 0.82 1.17 19.10
CA GLN A 18 0.66 2.41 19.87
C GLN A 18 1.14 3.65 19.10
N LYS A 19 2.21 3.51 18.33
CA LYS A 19 2.80 4.61 17.53
C LYS A 19 2.10 4.87 16.20
N MET A 20 1.19 4.00 15.76
CA MET A 20 0.47 4.23 14.51
C MET A 20 -0.33 5.54 14.56
N THR A 21 -0.28 6.25 13.43
CA THR A 21 -1.00 7.50 13.17
C THR A 21 -1.91 7.30 11.96
N ILE A 22 -2.62 8.35 11.55
CA ILE A 22 -3.50 8.32 10.37
C ILE A 22 -2.77 7.93 9.07
N THR A 23 -1.45 8.10 8.99
CA THR A 23 -0.66 7.77 7.79
C THR A 23 -0.20 6.33 7.73
N SER A 24 -0.42 5.54 8.78
CA SER A 24 -0.10 4.12 8.80
C SER A 24 -1.19 3.32 8.07
N ASP A 25 -0.86 2.56 7.02
CA ASP A 25 -1.84 1.87 6.16
C ASP A 25 -2.94 1.11 6.94
N PRO A 26 -2.62 0.31 7.98
CA PRO A 26 -3.66 -0.40 8.75
C PRO A 26 -4.60 0.55 9.48
N MET A 27 -4.04 1.63 10.05
CA MET A 27 -4.81 2.63 10.78
C MET A 27 -5.69 3.44 9.83
N PHE A 28 -5.16 3.89 8.70
CA PHE A 28 -5.92 4.64 7.71
C PHE A 28 -7.18 3.88 7.27
N GLY A 29 -7.03 2.60 6.90
CA GLY A 29 -8.16 1.75 6.55
C GLY A 29 -9.20 1.65 7.68
N LEU A 30 -8.78 1.41 8.92
CA LEU A 30 -9.68 1.30 10.08
C LEU A 30 -10.46 2.60 10.35
N ILE A 31 -9.80 3.77 10.27
CA ILE A 31 -10.47 5.07 10.45
C ILE A 31 -11.47 5.31 9.32
N MET A 32 -11.13 4.96 8.08
CA MET A 32 -11.99 5.17 6.92
C MET A 32 -13.22 4.26 6.90
N GLN A 33 -13.29 3.21 7.73
CA GLN A 33 -14.53 2.45 7.96
C GLN A 33 -15.64 3.31 8.58
N ASN A 34 -15.28 4.37 9.32
CA ASN A 34 -16.25 5.35 9.78
C ASN A 34 -16.72 6.20 8.59
N LYS A 35 -17.93 5.89 8.11
CA LYS A 35 -18.54 6.52 6.92
C LYS A 35 -18.65 8.04 7.03
N GLU A 36 -18.85 8.59 8.23
CA GLU A 36 -18.94 10.04 8.41
C GLU A 36 -17.58 10.71 8.17
N ILE A 37 -16.52 10.15 8.76
CA ILE A 37 -15.15 10.64 8.56
C ILE A 37 -14.73 10.49 7.09
N CYS A 38 -15.00 9.33 6.48
CA CYS A 38 -14.68 9.07 5.09
C CYS A 38 -15.40 10.05 4.15
N LEU A 39 -16.71 10.26 4.36
CA LEU A 39 -17.51 11.19 3.55
C LEU A 39 -17.05 12.63 3.69
N GLU A 40 -16.69 13.06 4.91
CA GLU A 40 -16.17 14.40 5.14
C GLU A 40 -14.78 14.57 4.50
N LEU A 41 -13.90 13.57 4.57
CA LEU A 41 -12.61 13.58 3.87
C LEU A 41 -12.78 13.74 2.37
N ILE A 42 -13.67 12.95 1.76
CA ILE A 42 -13.98 13.02 0.33
C ILE A 42 -14.42 14.43 -0.06
N ASN A 43 -15.35 15.03 0.68
CA ASN A 43 -15.86 16.37 0.37
C ASN A 43 -14.82 17.47 0.59
N LYS A 44 -13.88 17.29 1.53
CA LYS A 44 -12.76 18.21 1.71
C LYS A 44 -11.73 18.08 0.59
N ALA A 45 -11.43 16.87 0.16
CA ALA A 45 -10.51 16.58 -0.93
C ALA A 45 -11.08 17.02 -2.30
N LEU A 46 -12.38 16.82 -2.51
CA LEU A 46 -13.09 17.09 -3.76
C LEU A 46 -14.32 17.99 -3.51
N PRO A 47 -14.13 19.30 -3.22
CA PRO A 47 -15.23 20.21 -2.84
C PRO A 47 -16.35 20.33 -3.87
N ASN A 48 -16.07 20.02 -5.13
CA ASN A 48 -17.03 20.11 -6.23
C ASN A 48 -18.00 18.92 -6.28
N ILE A 49 -17.61 17.75 -5.74
CA ILE A 49 -18.45 16.54 -5.81
C ILE A 49 -19.68 16.67 -4.92
N LYS A 50 -19.53 17.26 -3.72
CA LYS A 50 -20.63 17.43 -2.74
C LYS A 50 -21.42 16.13 -2.55
N ALA A 51 -20.69 15.05 -2.23
CA ALA A 51 -21.24 13.74 -1.95
C ALA A 51 -22.09 13.82 -0.67
N LYS A 52 -23.31 13.27 -0.72
CA LYS A 52 -24.25 13.33 0.42
C LYS A 52 -24.24 12.04 1.23
N GLN A 53 -23.92 10.92 0.59
CA GLN A 53 -23.94 9.61 1.22
C GLN A 53 -22.97 8.66 0.50
N ILE A 54 -22.37 7.77 1.28
CA ILE A 54 -21.60 6.63 0.77
C ILE A 54 -22.53 5.42 0.63
N ILE A 55 -22.68 4.91 -0.60
CA ILE A 55 -23.47 3.73 -0.93
C ILE A 55 -22.66 2.45 -0.73
N GLN A 56 -21.39 2.49 -1.09
CA GLN A 56 -20.45 1.37 -0.93
C GLN A 56 -19.15 1.89 -0.36
N LEU A 57 -18.58 1.15 0.60
CA LEU A 57 -17.31 1.45 1.24
C LEU A 57 -16.60 0.12 1.50
N ASP A 58 -15.48 -0.08 0.84
CA ASP A 58 -14.61 -1.23 1.04
C ASP A 58 -13.22 -0.72 1.42
N THR A 59 -12.71 -1.13 2.59
CA THR A 59 -11.35 -0.79 3.04
C THR A 59 -10.44 -1.99 2.87
N GLN A 60 -9.19 -1.78 2.44
CA GLN A 60 -8.26 -2.87 2.09
C GLN A 60 -8.86 -3.83 1.05
N LYS A 61 -9.51 -3.27 0.02
CA LYS A 61 -10.19 -4.05 -1.02
C LYS A 61 -9.17 -4.73 -1.91
N ASP A 62 -9.05 -6.05 -1.77
CA ASP A 62 -8.23 -6.89 -2.66
C ASP A 62 -8.95 -7.12 -3.99
N ILE A 63 -8.39 -6.62 -5.08
CA ILE A 63 -8.79 -6.96 -6.44
C ILE A 63 -7.84 -8.03 -6.94
N ASN A 64 -8.33 -9.27 -6.94
CA ASN A 64 -7.59 -10.43 -7.42
C ASN A 64 -8.18 -10.90 -8.75
N ILE A 65 -7.50 -10.56 -9.84
CA ILE A 65 -7.74 -11.17 -11.14
C ILE A 65 -6.68 -12.25 -11.30
N VAL A 66 -7.10 -13.49 -11.53
CA VAL A 66 -6.27 -14.72 -11.53
C VAL A 66 -5.03 -14.64 -12.46
N SER A 67 -4.99 -13.66 -13.37
CA SER A 67 -3.91 -13.42 -14.33
C SER A 67 -3.29 -12.02 -14.29
N ALA A 68 -3.58 -11.18 -13.28
CA ALA A 68 -3.12 -9.79 -13.22
C ALA A 68 -2.35 -9.46 -11.93
N HIS A 69 -1.69 -8.31 -11.91
CA HIS A 69 -1.00 -7.84 -10.71
C HIS A 69 -2.03 -7.50 -9.63
N ARG A 70 -1.91 -8.12 -8.46
CA ARG A 70 -2.84 -7.89 -7.35
C ARG A 70 -2.80 -6.42 -6.94
N VAL A 71 -3.97 -5.78 -6.92
CA VAL A 71 -4.13 -4.43 -6.37
C VAL A 71 -4.95 -4.51 -5.10
N ARG A 72 -4.50 -3.82 -4.06
CA ARG A 72 -5.28 -3.62 -2.84
C ARG A 72 -5.50 -2.12 -2.68
N PHE A 73 -6.75 -1.69 -2.79
CA PHE A 73 -7.09 -0.30 -2.52
C PHE A 73 -7.20 -0.10 -1.01
N ASP A 74 -6.61 0.96 -0.49
CA ASP A 74 -6.74 1.31 0.93
C ASP A 74 -8.21 1.61 1.24
N VAL A 75 -8.86 2.41 0.39
CA VAL A 75 -10.28 2.74 0.47
C VAL A 75 -10.88 2.83 -0.93
N TYR A 76 -11.96 2.08 -1.15
CA TYR A 76 -12.80 2.16 -2.34
C TYR A 76 -14.21 2.62 -1.93
N VAL A 77 -14.70 3.69 -2.54
CA VAL A 77 -16.01 4.27 -2.25
C VAL A 77 -16.82 4.42 -3.52
N ARG A 78 -18.12 4.13 -3.42
CA ARG A 78 -19.14 4.62 -4.36
C ARG A 78 -20.11 5.52 -3.62
N ASP A 79 -20.26 6.75 -4.08
CA ASP A 79 -21.19 7.71 -3.49
C ASP A 79 -22.62 7.60 -4.07
N ASN A 80 -23.52 8.43 -3.57
CA ASN A 80 -24.92 8.47 -3.99
C ASN A 80 -25.16 9.05 -5.40
N LYS A 81 -24.11 9.52 -6.08
CA LYS A 81 -24.13 9.98 -7.48
C LYS A 81 -23.38 9.01 -8.40
N ASN A 82 -23.02 7.83 -7.90
CA ASN A 82 -22.20 6.81 -8.57
C ASN A 82 -20.77 7.25 -8.88
N ASN A 83 -20.25 8.31 -8.23
CA ASN A 83 -18.82 8.59 -8.32
C ASN A 83 -18.06 7.45 -7.63
N ILE A 84 -17.05 6.93 -8.32
CA ILE A 84 -16.10 5.98 -7.75
C ILE A 84 -14.90 6.77 -7.23
N ILE A 85 -14.58 6.59 -5.96
CA ILE A 85 -13.51 7.32 -5.29
C ILE A 85 -12.59 6.30 -4.64
N VAL A 86 -11.36 6.24 -5.14
CA VAL A 86 -10.28 5.44 -4.55
C VAL A 86 -9.38 6.40 -3.77
N ILE A 87 -9.13 6.10 -2.51
CA ILE A 87 -8.27 6.92 -1.64
C ILE A 87 -7.12 6.07 -1.14
N GLU A 88 -5.91 6.57 -1.33
CA GLU A 88 -4.66 5.90 -1.00
C GLU A 88 -3.81 6.79 -0.10
N MET A 89 -3.08 6.17 0.83
CA MET A 89 -2.07 6.81 1.66
C MET A 89 -0.68 6.35 1.25
N GLN A 90 0.26 7.28 1.01
CA GLN A 90 1.63 6.94 0.62
C GLN A 90 2.66 7.67 1.49
N VAL A 91 3.37 6.88 2.30
CA VAL A 91 4.42 7.40 3.21
C VAL A 91 5.83 7.35 2.64
N ASN A 92 6.07 6.53 1.61
CA ASN A 92 7.38 6.34 1.01
C ASN A 92 7.32 6.58 -0.49
N ASN A 93 8.22 7.40 -1.03
CA ASN A 93 8.25 7.63 -2.47
C ASN A 93 8.94 6.48 -3.21
N GLN A 94 8.16 5.68 -3.93
CA GLN A 94 8.66 4.61 -4.81
C GLN A 94 8.92 5.07 -6.25
N ASN A 95 8.73 6.36 -6.55
CA ASN A 95 8.90 6.97 -7.88
C ASN A 95 8.05 6.31 -9.00
N ASN A 96 6.92 5.70 -8.64
CA ASN A 96 6.06 4.93 -9.55
C ASN A 96 4.59 5.38 -9.53
N ILE A 97 4.25 6.48 -8.84
CA ILE A 97 2.85 6.89 -8.61
C ILE A 97 2.06 6.99 -9.93
N PRO A 98 2.50 7.70 -10.98
CA PRO A 98 1.74 7.80 -12.23
C PRO A 98 1.46 6.44 -12.88
N ALA A 99 2.44 5.54 -12.90
CA ALA A 99 2.27 4.20 -13.46
C ALA A 99 1.30 3.35 -12.62
N ARG A 100 1.42 3.40 -11.29
CA ARG A 100 0.52 2.71 -10.35
C ARG A 100 -0.91 3.24 -10.47
N LEU A 101 -1.12 4.55 -10.51
CA LEU A 101 -2.44 5.14 -10.61
C LEU A 101 -3.11 4.86 -11.97
N ARG A 102 -2.33 4.78 -13.06
CA ARG A 102 -2.85 4.30 -14.35
C ARG A 102 -3.38 2.87 -14.25
N TYR A 103 -2.67 1.99 -13.55
CA TYR A 103 -3.12 0.61 -13.35
C TYR A 103 -4.35 0.54 -12.45
N TYR A 104 -4.39 1.34 -11.39
CA TYR A 104 -5.54 1.42 -10.49
C TYR A 104 -6.81 1.82 -11.21
N GLN A 105 -6.72 2.80 -12.12
CA GLN A 105 -7.84 3.21 -12.95
C GLN A 105 -8.38 2.06 -13.80
N GLU A 106 -7.50 1.29 -14.43
CA GLU A 106 -7.90 0.15 -15.25
C GLU A 106 -8.61 -0.92 -14.41
N GLN A 107 -8.12 -1.20 -13.21
CA GLN A 107 -8.76 -2.14 -12.29
C GLN A 107 -10.15 -1.67 -11.83
N VAL A 108 -10.34 -0.36 -11.63
CA VAL A 108 -11.67 0.22 -11.35
C VAL A 108 -12.61 0.01 -12.53
N ASP A 109 -12.16 0.34 -13.75
CA ASP A 109 -12.97 0.20 -14.96
C ASP A 109 -13.34 -1.28 -15.22
N HIS A 110 -12.43 -2.21 -14.94
CA HIS A 110 -12.66 -3.65 -15.04
C HIS A 110 -13.74 -4.15 -14.07
N GLU A 111 -13.82 -3.61 -12.84
CA GLU A 111 -14.90 -3.97 -11.91
C GLU A 111 -16.28 -3.46 -12.36
N LEU A 112 -16.30 -2.33 -13.06
CA LEU A 112 -17.54 -1.69 -13.52
C LEU A 112 -18.08 -2.27 -14.83
N LEU A 113 -17.18 -2.66 -15.74
CA LEU A 113 -17.52 -3.08 -17.09
C LEU A 113 -17.62 -4.60 -17.18
N ARG A 114 -18.84 -5.12 -17.39
CA ARG A 114 -19.08 -6.55 -17.64
C ARG A 114 -18.97 -6.89 -19.14
N PRO A 115 -18.69 -8.15 -19.50
CA PRO A 115 -18.53 -8.56 -20.91
C PRO A 115 -19.68 -8.16 -21.83
N GLU A 116 -20.90 -8.10 -21.32
CA GLU A 116 -22.12 -7.74 -22.04
C GLU A 116 -22.38 -6.22 -22.15
N ASN A 117 -21.54 -5.37 -21.51
CA ASN A 117 -21.78 -3.93 -21.45
C ASN A 117 -21.10 -3.17 -22.59
N ASN A 118 -21.74 -2.06 -23.02
CA ASN A 118 -21.09 -1.07 -23.85
C ASN A 118 -20.17 -0.18 -22.98
N TYR A 119 -19.03 0.27 -23.53
CA TYR A 119 -18.11 1.19 -22.87
C TYR A 119 -18.79 2.47 -22.36
N SER A 120 -19.88 2.92 -22.99
CA SER A 120 -20.65 4.09 -22.55
C SER A 120 -21.21 3.98 -21.13
N VAL A 121 -21.29 2.77 -20.56
CA VAL A 121 -21.69 2.56 -19.16
C VAL A 121 -20.74 3.29 -18.20
N LEU A 122 -19.45 3.40 -18.53
CA LEU A 122 -18.46 4.10 -17.70
C LEU A 122 -18.78 5.60 -17.53
N ASN A 123 -19.54 6.21 -18.43
CA ASN A 123 -19.98 7.60 -18.29
C ASN A 123 -20.88 7.83 -17.05
N ASN A 124 -21.49 6.77 -16.53
CA ASN A 124 -22.31 6.83 -15.31
C ASN A 124 -21.49 6.73 -14.02
N TYR A 125 -20.17 6.50 -14.13
CA TYR A 125 -19.28 6.25 -13.00
C TYR A 125 -18.02 7.13 -13.08
N PRO A 126 -18.15 8.47 -12.90
CA PRO A 126 -16.98 9.33 -12.79
C PRO A 126 -16.02 8.81 -11.73
N THR A 127 -14.73 8.70 -12.07
CA THR A 127 -13.74 8.07 -11.21
C THR A 127 -12.71 9.08 -10.73
N TYR A 128 -12.43 9.03 -9.43
CA TYR A 128 -11.48 9.86 -8.73
C TYR A 128 -10.47 8.99 -8.00
N ILE A 129 -9.20 9.15 -8.32
CA ILE A 129 -8.12 8.49 -7.58
C ILE A 129 -7.38 9.56 -6.78
N ILE A 130 -7.49 9.49 -5.46
CA ILE A 130 -6.90 10.43 -4.52
C ILE A 130 -5.71 9.75 -3.83
N MET A 131 -4.54 10.35 -3.93
CA MET A 131 -3.33 9.90 -3.27
C MET A 131 -2.87 10.96 -2.27
N PHE A 132 -2.84 10.61 -0.99
CA PHE A 132 -2.28 11.45 0.07
C PHE A 132 -0.82 11.07 0.30
N CYS A 133 0.10 11.96 -0.07
CA CYS A 133 1.54 11.75 0.13
C CYS A 133 2.04 12.56 1.33
N ASN A 134 2.85 11.94 2.18
CA ASN A 134 3.62 12.66 3.22
C ASN A 134 4.90 13.33 2.65
N PHE A 135 5.04 13.39 1.32
CA PHE A 135 6.13 14.02 0.58
C PHE A 135 5.58 14.76 -0.64
N ASP A 136 6.39 15.66 -1.20
CA ASP A 136 6.05 16.36 -2.44
C ASP A 136 6.53 15.57 -3.67
N TYR A 137 5.62 14.84 -4.31
CA TYR A 137 5.96 13.97 -5.45
C TYR A 137 6.49 14.77 -6.66
N PHE A 138 5.89 15.93 -6.96
CA PHE A 138 6.25 16.75 -8.14
C PHE A 138 7.16 17.93 -7.82
N LYS A 139 7.48 18.15 -6.54
CA LYS A 139 8.45 19.14 -6.06
C LYS A 139 8.10 20.59 -6.39
N GLN A 140 6.81 20.92 -6.56
CA GLN A 140 6.36 22.30 -6.82
C GLN A 140 5.94 23.06 -5.54
N GLY A 141 5.80 22.33 -4.42
CA GLY A 141 5.37 22.84 -3.12
C GLY A 141 3.87 23.09 -2.98
N TRP A 142 3.06 22.64 -3.96
CA TRP A 142 1.60 22.78 -3.96
C TRP A 142 0.95 21.75 -3.05
N ALA A 143 -0.18 22.11 -2.43
CA ALA A 143 -1.00 21.20 -1.64
C ALA A 143 -1.68 20.14 -2.50
N ARG A 144 -2.10 20.52 -3.71
CA ARG A 144 -2.87 19.69 -4.63
C ARG A 144 -2.22 19.68 -6.01
N TYR A 145 -2.09 18.49 -6.57
CA TYR A 145 -1.83 18.26 -7.98
C TYR A 145 -3.02 17.51 -8.57
N GLU A 146 -3.79 18.19 -9.42
CA GLU A 146 -5.00 17.63 -10.02
C GLU A 146 -4.81 17.47 -11.52
N PHE A 147 -5.12 16.27 -12.03
CA PHE A 147 -4.89 15.90 -13.41
C PHE A 147 -6.18 15.39 -14.05
N ASN A 148 -6.48 15.94 -15.23
CA ASN A 148 -7.50 15.46 -16.16
C ASN A 148 -6.91 15.47 -17.58
N LEU A 149 -7.44 14.62 -18.46
CA LEU A 149 -6.95 14.52 -19.83
C LEU A 149 -7.45 15.70 -20.68
N THR A 150 -6.51 16.43 -21.28
CA THR A 150 -6.75 17.61 -22.12
C THR A 150 -6.09 17.48 -23.49
N CYS A 151 -6.59 18.22 -24.48
CA CYS A 151 -5.95 18.31 -25.78
C CYS A 151 -4.62 19.08 -25.68
N THR A 152 -3.58 18.57 -26.34
CA THR A 152 -2.24 19.18 -26.33
C THR A 152 -2.16 20.48 -27.12
N ARG A 153 -3.04 20.66 -28.12
CA ARG A 153 -3.13 21.89 -28.92
C ARG A 153 -3.97 22.97 -28.23
N ASP A 154 -5.05 22.57 -27.57
CA ASP A 154 -5.94 23.46 -26.83
C ASP A 154 -6.23 22.87 -25.45
N HIS A 155 -5.56 23.39 -24.42
CA HIS A 155 -5.66 22.88 -23.06
C HIS A 155 -7.03 23.16 -22.40
N ASN A 156 -7.88 24.00 -23.02
CA ASN A 156 -9.25 24.21 -22.59
C ASN A 156 -10.18 23.08 -23.05
N LEU A 157 -9.82 22.37 -24.13
CA LEU A 157 -10.57 21.22 -24.62
C LEU A 157 -10.29 19.99 -23.74
N LYS A 158 -11.27 19.63 -22.91
CA LYS A 158 -11.25 18.44 -22.06
C LYS A 158 -11.63 17.20 -22.86
N PHE A 159 -10.94 16.08 -22.65
CA PHE A 159 -11.25 14.81 -23.31
C PHE A 159 -12.60 14.23 -22.86
N GLY A 160 -12.98 14.46 -21.59
CA GLY A 160 -14.32 14.13 -21.10
C GLY A 160 -14.54 12.67 -20.74
N ASP A 161 -13.48 11.94 -20.38
CA ASP A 161 -13.55 10.54 -19.93
C ASP A 161 -13.95 10.37 -18.45
N ASN A 162 -14.28 11.47 -17.76
CA ASN A 162 -14.72 11.50 -16.37
C ASN A 162 -13.72 10.90 -15.36
N ARG A 163 -12.44 10.85 -15.71
CA ARG A 163 -11.36 10.42 -14.81
C ARG A 163 -10.62 11.62 -14.25
N THR A 164 -10.38 11.61 -12.95
CA THR A 164 -9.59 12.64 -12.26
C THR A 164 -8.60 11.99 -11.32
N VAL A 165 -7.34 12.38 -11.40
CA VAL A 165 -6.31 11.99 -10.44
C VAL A 165 -5.97 13.20 -9.58
N VAL A 166 -5.99 13.04 -8.26
CA VAL A 166 -5.59 14.07 -7.31
C VAL A 166 -4.49 13.54 -6.42
N ILE A 167 -3.35 14.21 -6.40
CA ILE A 167 -2.23 13.90 -5.51
C ILE A 167 -2.08 15.06 -4.54
N PHE A 168 -2.25 14.78 -3.25
CA PHE A 168 -2.04 15.74 -2.17
C PHE A 168 -0.65 15.60 -1.59
N ASN A 169 -0.05 16.74 -1.25
CA ASN A 169 1.27 16.85 -0.63
C ASN A 169 1.13 17.42 0.78
N ALA A 170 1.41 16.60 1.80
CA ALA A 170 1.29 17.02 3.19
C ALA A 170 2.35 18.05 3.62
N LEU A 171 3.45 18.20 2.87
CA LEU A 171 4.53 19.17 3.13
C LEU A 171 4.31 20.51 2.40
N ALA A 172 3.12 20.71 1.83
CA ALA A 172 2.83 21.86 1.00
C ALA A 172 2.94 23.18 1.76
N LYS A 173 3.39 24.19 1.04
CA LYS A 173 3.48 25.58 1.51
C LYS A 173 2.61 26.53 0.68
N LYS A 174 2.15 26.07 -0.47
CA LYS A 174 1.30 26.82 -1.40
C LYS A 174 -0.07 26.15 -1.44
N PHE A 175 -1.10 26.92 -1.10
CA PHE A 175 -2.50 26.48 -1.06
C PHE A 175 -3.32 27.43 -1.93
N ASP A 176 -4.11 26.87 -2.83
CA ASP A 176 -5.12 27.61 -3.55
C ASP A 176 -6.44 27.64 -2.75
N LYS A 177 -7.40 28.46 -3.19
CA LYS A 177 -8.71 28.60 -2.53
C LYS A 177 -9.44 27.26 -2.35
N ASN A 178 -9.26 26.32 -3.27
CA ASN A 178 -9.88 25.00 -3.23
C ASN A 178 -9.16 24.02 -2.29
N ASP A 179 -7.99 24.39 -1.74
CA ASP A 179 -7.20 23.54 -0.84
C ASP A 179 -7.48 23.83 0.65
N GLU A 180 -8.09 24.98 0.96
CA GLU A 180 -8.40 25.35 2.34
C GLU A 180 -9.22 24.28 3.08
N PRO A 181 -10.22 23.60 2.47
CA PRO A 181 -10.97 22.55 3.16
C PRO A 181 -10.14 21.34 3.60
N ILE A 182 -9.05 21.01 2.89
CA ILE A 182 -8.22 19.81 3.14
C ILE A 182 -6.97 20.12 3.98
N LYS A 183 -6.58 21.39 4.10
CA LYS A 183 -5.35 21.85 4.77
C LYS A 183 -5.12 21.24 6.15
N ASN A 184 -6.14 21.19 7.02
CA ASN A 184 -6.00 20.65 8.37
C ASN A 184 -5.75 19.14 8.37
N PHE A 185 -6.28 18.40 7.39
CA PHE A 185 -5.99 16.97 7.24
C PHE A 185 -4.54 16.74 6.81
N LEU A 186 -4.04 17.56 5.88
CA LEU A 186 -2.63 17.52 5.47
C LEU A 186 -1.69 17.83 6.64
N ALA A 187 -2.04 18.82 7.49
CA ALA A 187 -1.28 19.10 8.71
C ALA A 187 -1.32 17.93 9.70
N LEU A 188 -2.47 17.26 9.86
CA LEU A 188 -2.61 16.06 10.70
C LEU A 188 -1.68 14.92 10.24
N MET A 189 -1.54 14.70 8.94
CA MET A 189 -0.61 13.70 8.40
C MET A 189 0.86 13.94 8.82
N CYS A 190 1.22 15.19 9.05
CA CYS A 190 2.53 15.63 9.52
C CYS A 190 2.64 15.70 11.06
N ASN A 191 1.68 15.11 11.80
CA ASN A 191 1.55 15.20 13.26
C ASN A 191 1.38 16.64 13.78
N GLN A 192 0.81 17.55 12.97
CA GLN A 192 0.57 18.97 13.29
C GLN A 192 -0.93 19.30 13.34
N GLY A 193 -1.76 18.37 13.82
CA GLY A 193 -3.21 18.55 13.89
C GLY A 193 -3.65 19.63 14.88
N ASP A 194 -4.57 20.50 14.48
CA ASP A 194 -5.26 21.41 15.40
C ASP A 194 -6.56 20.78 15.91
N ASN A 195 -6.56 20.38 17.18
CA ASN A 195 -7.70 19.73 17.84
C ASN A 195 -8.90 20.65 18.03
N LYS A 196 -8.76 21.96 17.76
CA LYS A 196 -9.91 22.88 17.69
C LYS A 196 -10.71 22.68 16.42
N ASN A 197 -10.11 22.09 15.38
CA ASN A 197 -10.83 21.76 14.17
C ASN A 197 -11.69 20.51 14.39
N ARG A 198 -13.02 20.64 14.23
CA ARG A 198 -13.99 19.55 14.44
C ARG A 198 -13.61 18.25 13.71
N PHE A 199 -13.21 18.35 12.44
CA PHE A 199 -12.89 17.17 11.64
C PHE A 199 -11.63 16.45 12.16
N ILE A 200 -10.63 17.22 12.58
CA ILE A 200 -9.40 16.66 13.15
C ILE A 200 -9.67 16.01 14.50
N ALA A 201 -10.47 16.64 15.35
CA ALA A 201 -10.92 16.05 16.61
C ALA A 201 -11.66 14.72 16.37
N GLN A 202 -12.60 14.68 15.41
CA GLN A 202 -13.32 13.45 15.05
C GLN A 202 -12.38 12.31 14.60
N ILE A 203 -11.35 12.62 13.81
CA ILE A 203 -10.35 11.62 13.39
C ILE A 203 -9.55 11.12 14.59
N GLN A 204 -9.08 12.01 15.45
CA GLN A 204 -8.28 11.61 16.62
C GLN A 204 -9.10 10.80 17.61
N ASP A 205 -10.35 11.18 17.87
CA ASP A 205 -11.27 10.39 18.70
C ASP A 205 -11.49 8.99 18.12
N GLU A 206 -11.60 8.86 16.79
CA GLU A 206 -11.71 7.55 16.13
C GLU A 206 -10.42 6.74 16.23
N ILE A 207 -9.24 7.38 16.13
CA ILE A 207 -7.94 6.72 16.36
C ILE A 207 -7.86 6.17 17.78
N ASP A 208 -8.27 6.96 18.77
CA ASP A 208 -8.25 6.53 20.17
C ASP A 208 -9.22 5.36 20.40
N LYS A 209 -10.43 5.41 19.83
CA LYS A 209 -11.38 4.29 19.87
C LYS A 209 -10.81 3.03 19.22
N VAL A 210 -10.21 3.14 18.02
CA VAL A 210 -9.55 2.02 17.35
C VAL A 210 -8.46 1.42 18.23
N LYS A 211 -7.61 2.25 18.84
CA LYS A 211 -6.50 1.79 19.69
C LYS A 211 -6.96 1.09 20.96
N GLN A 212 -8.11 1.51 21.51
CA GLN A 212 -8.70 0.95 22.72
C GLN A 212 -9.51 -0.33 22.45
N ASP A 213 -9.94 -0.57 21.21
CA ASP A 213 -10.67 -1.75 20.79
C ASP A 213 -9.78 -3.02 20.85
N PRO A 214 -10.07 -3.98 21.75
CA PRO A 214 -9.26 -5.20 21.89
C PRO A 214 -9.31 -6.10 20.66
N GLU A 215 -10.41 -6.15 19.92
CA GLU A 215 -10.54 -6.99 18.74
C GLU A 215 -9.69 -6.45 17.60
N ARG A 216 -9.77 -5.14 17.33
CA ARG A 216 -8.94 -4.48 16.31
C ARG A 216 -7.45 -4.61 16.62
N ARG A 217 -7.08 -4.38 17.89
CA ARG A 217 -5.70 -4.58 18.35
C ARG A 217 -5.25 -6.03 18.17
N ASN A 218 -6.02 -7.00 18.68
CA ASN A 218 -5.64 -8.42 18.61
C ASN A 218 -5.55 -8.91 17.15
N GLY A 219 -6.44 -8.44 16.27
CA GLY A 219 -6.38 -8.70 14.84
C GLY A 219 -5.09 -8.20 14.20
N PHE A 220 -4.68 -6.97 14.52
CA PHE A 220 -3.40 -6.42 14.06
C PHE A 220 -2.20 -7.22 14.60
N MET A 221 -2.17 -7.50 15.91
CA MET A 221 -1.09 -8.26 16.53
C MET A 221 -0.92 -9.63 15.86
N LYS A 222 -2.02 -10.36 15.66
CA LYS A 222 -2.01 -11.66 15.00
C LYS A 222 -1.49 -11.57 13.56
N TYR A 223 -1.95 -10.58 12.80
CA TYR A 223 -1.49 -10.37 11.43
C TYR A 223 0.02 -10.11 11.35
N GLU A 224 0.55 -9.21 12.17
CA GLU A 224 1.98 -8.87 12.18
C GLU A 224 2.85 -10.04 12.66
N LEU A 225 2.40 -10.80 13.66
CA LEU A 225 3.10 -12.01 14.11
C LEU A 225 3.18 -13.05 12.99
N ASN A 226 2.06 -13.34 12.33
CA ASN A 226 2.04 -14.26 11.20
C ASN A 226 2.94 -13.79 10.05
N LEU A 227 2.94 -12.48 9.76
CA LEU A 227 3.82 -11.91 8.73
C LEU A 227 5.29 -12.01 9.11
N MET A 228 5.61 -11.83 10.39
CA MET A 228 6.96 -11.99 10.92
C MET A 228 7.42 -13.45 10.81
N ASP A 229 6.57 -14.39 11.22
CA ASP A 229 6.84 -15.83 11.13
C ASP A 229 7.09 -16.25 9.67
N ALA A 230 6.23 -15.84 8.73
CA ALA A 230 6.41 -16.10 7.30
C ALA A 230 7.70 -15.48 6.72
N LYS A 231 8.11 -14.30 7.19
CA LYS A 231 9.38 -13.69 6.76
C LYS A 231 10.60 -14.43 7.30
N MET A 232 10.51 -14.99 8.50
CA MET A 232 11.59 -15.82 9.07
C MET A 232 11.71 -17.11 8.27
N GLU A 233 10.61 -17.81 8.00
CA GLU A 233 10.58 -19.02 7.17
C GLU A 233 11.17 -18.75 5.77
N ALA A 234 10.69 -17.70 5.07
CA ALA A 234 11.20 -17.34 3.75
C ALA A 234 12.69 -17.00 3.75
N ARG A 235 13.21 -16.42 4.85
CA ARG A 235 14.64 -16.12 5.00
C ARG A 235 15.45 -17.40 5.21
N GLU A 236 14.96 -18.31 6.05
CA GLU A 236 15.60 -19.60 6.31
C GLU A 236 15.65 -20.45 5.03
N GLU A 237 14.54 -20.52 4.29
CA GLU A 237 14.49 -21.16 2.97
C GLU A 237 15.46 -20.52 1.98
N GLY A 238 15.50 -19.18 1.93
CA GLY A 238 16.44 -18.44 1.08
C GLY A 238 17.91 -18.72 1.42
N MET A 239 18.24 -18.79 2.71
CA MET A 239 19.58 -19.16 3.19
C MET A 239 19.93 -20.61 2.85
N ALA A 240 18.99 -21.54 3.05
CA ALA A 240 19.17 -22.94 2.70
C ALA A 240 19.39 -23.12 1.19
N LYS A 241 18.60 -22.42 0.36
CA LYS A 241 18.76 -22.43 -1.10
C LYS A 241 20.10 -21.83 -1.54
N ALA A 242 20.50 -20.69 -0.99
CA ALA A 242 21.79 -20.07 -1.29
C ALA A 242 22.96 -20.99 -0.90
N LYS A 243 22.92 -21.59 0.30
CA LYS A 243 23.90 -22.60 0.73
C LYS A 243 23.94 -23.78 -0.25
N ARG A 244 22.77 -24.23 -0.73
CA ARG A 244 22.68 -25.34 -1.68
C ARG A 244 23.32 -25.00 -3.03
N GLU A 245 23.03 -23.82 -3.57
CA GLU A 245 23.60 -23.32 -4.83
C GLU A 245 25.12 -23.11 -4.73
N ASP A 246 25.61 -22.59 -3.59
CA ASP A 246 27.04 -22.41 -3.35
C ASP A 246 27.79 -23.74 -3.31
N ILE A 247 27.21 -24.77 -2.67
CA ILE A 247 27.78 -26.12 -2.65
C ILE A 247 27.82 -26.70 -4.07
N LYS A 248 26.72 -26.59 -4.84
CA LYS A 248 26.69 -27.08 -6.24
C LYS A 248 27.73 -26.38 -7.11
N LYS A 249 27.81 -25.04 -7.06
CA LYS A 249 28.83 -24.28 -7.80
C LYS A 249 30.25 -24.69 -7.43
N LEU A 250 30.52 -24.93 -6.15
CA LEU A 250 31.84 -25.41 -5.71
C LEU A 250 32.15 -26.79 -6.28
N ILE A 251 31.19 -27.72 -6.24
CA ILE A 251 31.33 -29.06 -6.82
C ILE A 251 31.62 -28.95 -8.31
N ASP A 252 30.84 -28.17 -9.05
CA ASP A 252 30.99 -27.99 -10.51
C ASP A 252 32.35 -27.39 -10.86
N SER A 253 32.77 -26.32 -10.17
CA SER A 253 34.10 -25.72 -10.39
C SER A 253 35.24 -26.69 -10.09
N LEU A 254 35.11 -27.57 -9.09
CA LEU A 254 36.13 -28.57 -8.79
C LEU A 254 36.16 -29.68 -9.84
N TYR A 255 35.02 -30.06 -10.42
CA TYR A 255 34.96 -30.96 -11.56
C TYR A 255 35.60 -30.36 -12.81
N GLU A 256 35.34 -29.09 -13.13
CA GLU A 256 35.96 -28.37 -14.25
C GLU A 256 37.49 -28.34 -14.16
N LEU A 257 38.04 -28.34 -12.94
CA LEU A 257 39.48 -28.40 -12.68
C LEU A 257 40.05 -29.83 -12.72
N ASN A 258 39.28 -30.83 -13.14
CA ASN A 258 39.66 -32.26 -13.18
C ASN A 258 40.10 -32.82 -11.82
N ILE A 259 39.55 -32.30 -10.71
CA ILE A 259 39.79 -32.87 -9.39
C ILE A 259 39.05 -34.20 -9.27
N LYS A 260 39.71 -35.23 -8.72
CA LYS A 260 39.11 -36.55 -8.56
C LYS A 260 37.86 -36.50 -7.66
N PRO A 261 36.77 -37.22 -8.00
CA PRO A 261 35.50 -37.17 -7.26
C PRO A 261 35.63 -37.42 -5.76
N GLU A 262 36.53 -38.32 -5.34
CA GLU A 262 36.77 -38.65 -3.94
C GLU A 262 37.32 -37.45 -3.15
N ILE A 263 38.17 -36.65 -3.79
CA ILE A 263 38.76 -35.44 -3.20
C ILE A 263 37.73 -34.31 -3.13
N ILE A 264 36.86 -34.19 -4.15
CA ILE A 264 35.75 -33.22 -4.15
C ILE A 264 34.80 -33.52 -2.99
N LYS A 265 34.38 -34.79 -2.86
CA LYS A 265 33.50 -35.25 -1.79
C LYS A 265 34.08 -34.93 -0.41
N GLN A 266 35.33 -35.31 -0.16
CA GLN A 266 36.00 -35.01 1.11
C GLN A 266 36.04 -33.50 1.40
N LYS A 267 36.49 -32.67 0.46
CA LYS A 267 36.64 -31.22 0.69
C LYS A 267 35.31 -30.50 0.90
N VAL A 268 34.26 -30.90 0.20
CA VAL A 268 32.92 -30.30 0.34
C VAL A 268 32.30 -30.71 1.66
N MET A 269 32.40 -31.99 2.05
CA MET A 269 31.91 -32.47 3.33
C MET A 269 32.62 -31.80 4.51
N GLU A 270 33.95 -31.66 4.47
CA GLU A 270 34.73 -30.96 5.49
C GLU A 270 34.37 -29.47 5.57
N LYS A 271 34.22 -28.78 4.43
CA LYS A 271 33.96 -27.33 4.40
C LYS A 271 32.55 -26.96 4.90
N TYR A 272 31.56 -27.82 4.66
CA TYR A 272 30.16 -27.53 4.98
C TYR A 272 29.59 -28.40 6.11
N ASN A 273 30.44 -29.21 6.77
CA ASN A 273 30.08 -30.19 7.79
C ASN A 273 28.90 -31.09 7.37
N LEU A 274 28.99 -31.69 6.18
CA LEU A 274 27.93 -32.54 5.64
C LEU A 274 28.17 -34.01 5.97
N THR A 275 27.11 -34.78 6.16
CA THR A 275 27.15 -36.24 6.15
C THR A 275 27.21 -36.78 4.72
N ASP A 276 27.56 -38.07 4.56
CA ASP A 276 27.51 -38.74 3.24
C ASP A 276 26.13 -38.63 2.59
N ASP A 277 25.06 -38.91 3.35
CA ASP A 277 23.67 -38.81 2.87
C ASP A 277 23.27 -37.39 2.45
N GLU A 278 23.86 -36.37 3.09
CA GLU A 278 23.62 -34.98 2.73
C GLU A 278 24.39 -34.58 1.47
N TYR A 279 25.64 -35.05 1.31
CA TYR A 279 26.44 -34.81 0.11
C TYR A 279 25.82 -35.46 -1.13
N ASP A 280 25.34 -36.69 -1.01
CA ASP A 280 24.81 -37.45 -2.14
C ASP A 280 23.54 -36.78 -2.75
N LYS A 281 22.80 -35.96 -1.96
CA LYS A 281 21.68 -35.13 -2.44
C LYS A 281 22.10 -33.98 -3.39
N PHE A 282 23.40 -33.73 -3.52
CA PHE A 282 23.97 -32.74 -4.44
C PHE A 282 24.46 -33.34 -5.76
N LEU A 283 24.60 -34.67 -5.84
CA LEU A 283 25.03 -35.40 -7.04
C LEU A 283 23.87 -35.73 -8.00
N GLY A 284 22.64 -35.36 -7.62
CA GLY A 284 21.43 -35.44 -8.44
C GLY A 284 21.03 -34.12 -9.10
#